data_AF-A0A6J6LYH5-F1
#
_entry.id   AF-A0A6J6LYH5-F1
#
_cell.length_a   1.000
_cell.length_b   1.000
_cell.length_c   1.000
_cell.angle_alpha   90.00
_cell.angle_beta   90.00
_cell.angle_gamma   90.00
#
_symmetry.space_group_name_H-M   'P 1'
#
loop_
_entity.id
_entity.type
_entity.pdbx_description
1 polymer ?
#
loop_
_entity_poly.entity_id
_entity_poly.type
_entity_poly.pdbx_seq_one_letter_code
_entity_poly.pdbx_strand_id
1 'polypeptide(L)'
;MKSKSILRTALAILVSAGAFSLVASPVSAAVGVTIDQTTKLVDLRVVSIKLSSIPAGQGVYISQCYKAQKGQRTASGLTCNGSLTEQGTMIWATTDASRGSQSANDNLTLMLRSSFTKVDANKVSTTYECGADNCSIFVYRDHRGLTDTALDTVVPLKFLPTQDVAAVSLGLKKDGGKYVAGSSVSISASKLITSKSQRVVVSSTETRSICSTTGTSSVVISFKKAGICSITLSAEGSKNLDQMIKTLTYIVK
;
A
#
# COMPACT_ATOMS: atom_id res chain seq x y z
N MET A 1 -73.80 -44.88 -57.97
CA MET A 1 -73.94 -45.19 -56.52
C MET A 1 -72.56 -45.34 -55.91
N LYS A 2 -72.33 -44.69 -54.75
CA LYS A 2 -71.16 -44.76 -53.82
C LYS A 2 -69.86 -44.10 -54.33
N SER A 3 -69.36 -42.94 -53.85
CA SER A 3 -69.13 -42.35 -52.50
C SER A 3 -67.77 -42.69 -51.89
N LYS A 4 -66.92 -41.64 -51.76
CA LYS A 4 -65.88 -41.36 -50.72
C LYS A 4 -64.64 -42.28 -50.75
N SER A 5 -63.41 -41.88 -50.43
CA SER A 5 -62.85 -40.75 -49.68
C SER A 5 -61.38 -40.61 -50.05
N ILE A 6 -60.87 -39.38 -50.19
CA ILE A 6 -59.43 -39.09 -50.32
C ILE A 6 -58.83 -39.09 -48.91
N LEU A 7 -57.89 -40.00 -48.63
CA LEU A 7 -57.16 -40.05 -47.37
C LEU A 7 -55.86 -39.24 -47.52
N ARG A 8 -55.76 -38.12 -46.79
CA ARG A 8 -54.55 -37.31 -46.65
C ARG A 8 -53.68 -37.95 -45.56
N THR A 9 -52.49 -38.41 -45.91
CA THR A 9 -51.49 -38.87 -44.94
C THR A 9 -50.64 -37.67 -44.50
N ALA A 10 -50.86 -37.20 -43.28
CA ALA A 10 -49.99 -36.24 -42.60
C ALA A 10 -48.93 -37.03 -41.81
N LEU A 11 -47.66 -36.90 -42.18
CA LEU A 11 -46.55 -37.44 -41.40
C LEU A 11 -46.11 -36.38 -40.39
N ALA A 12 -46.34 -36.66 -39.11
CA ALA A 12 -45.96 -35.79 -38.00
C ALA A 12 -44.43 -35.77 -37.84
N ILE A 13 -43.83 -34.59 -37.98
CA ILE A 13 -42.43 -34.34 -37.62
C ILE A 13 -42.40 -34.16 -36.09
N LEU A 14 -41.84 -35.13 -35.37
CA LEU A 14 -41.49 -34.96 -33.96
C LEU A 14 -40.34 -33.96 -33.87
N VAL A 15 -40.65 -32.71 -33.51
CA VAL A 15 -39.65 -31.74 -33.04
C VAL A 15 -39.43 -32.02 -31.56
N SER A 16 -38.38 -32.76 -31.24
CA SER A 16 -37.87 -32.86 -29.88
C SER A 16 -37.28 -31.51 -29.47
N ALA A 17 -38.10 -30.64 -28.87
CA ALA A 17 -37.65 -29.42 -28.23
C ALA A 17 -36.79 -29.79 -27.01
N GLY A 18 -35.49 -29.92 -27.22
CA GLY A 18 -34.52 -29.99 -26.13
C GLY A 18 -34.59 -28.70 -25.34
N ALA A 19 -35.05 -28.79 -24.09
CA ALA A 19 -34.97 -27.70 -23.13
C ALA A 19 -33.49 -27.43 -22.84
N PHE A 20 -32.88 -26.52 -23.61
CA PHE A 20 -31.64 -25.87 -23.20
C PHE A 20 -31.98 -24.99 -22.00
N SER A 21 -31.78 -25.53 -20.80
CA SER A 21 -31.68 -24.72 -19.59
C SER A 21 -30.51 -23.76 -19.78
N LEU A 22 -30.82 -22.53 -20.16
CA LEU A 22 -29.92 -21.39 -20.02
C LEU A 22 -29.72 -21.17 -18.52
N VAL A 23 -28.77 -21.91 -17.92
CA VAL A 23 -28.19 -21.52 -16.64
C VAL A 23 -27.48 -20.19 -16.91
N ALA A 24 -28.17 -19.09 -16.60
CA ALA A 24 -27.54 -17.78 -16.52
C ALA A 24 -26.39 -17.93 -15.52
N SER A 25 -25.16 -17.96 -16.03
CA SER A 25 -23.99 -17.88 -15.16
C SER A 25 -24.13 -16.59 -14.38
N PRO A 26 -23.99 -16.60 -13.04
CA PRO A 26 -24.04 -15.37 -12.30
C PRO A 26 -22.88 -14.52 -12.82
N VAL A 27 -23.20 -13.43 -13.50
CA VAL A 27 -22.23 -12.38 -13.77
C VAL A 27 -21.87 -11.85 -12.39
N SER A 28 -20.81 -12.41 -11.81
CA SER A 28 -20.24 -11.89 -10.58
C SER A 28 -19.66 -10.53 -10.95
N ALA A 29 -20.33 -9.46 -10.52
CA ALA A 29 -19.82 -8.12 -10.68
C ALA A 29 -18.53 -7.96 -9.86
N ALA A 30 -17.71 -6.98 -10.26
CA ALA A 30 -16.55 -6.58 -9.45
C ALA A 30 -16.99 -6.26 -8.01
N VAL A 31 -16.11 -6.53 -7.06
CA VAL A 31 -16.34 -6.24 -5.64
C VAL A 31 -16.54 -4.74 -5.48
N GLY A 32 -17.59 -4.32 -4.79
CA GLY A 32 -17.74 -2.92 -4.42
C GLY A 32 -16.82 -2.61 -3.25
N VAL A 33 -15.86 -1.71 -3.44
CA VAL A 33 -14.86 -1.34 -2.44
C VAL A 33 -15.02 0.13 -2.10
N THR A 34 -15.25 0.44 -0.83
CA THR A 34 -15.24 1.81 -0.31
C THR A 34 -14.08 1.97 0.66
N ILE A 35 -13.31 3.03 0.51
CA ILE A 35 -12.19 3.38 1.38
C ILE A 35 -12.40 4.80 1.90
N ASP A 36 -12.23 5.01 3.20
CA ASP A 36 -12.42 6.31 3.86
C ASP A 36 -11.48 7.41 3.31
N GLN A 37 -10.28 7.03 2.88
CA GLN A 37 -9.32 7.93 2.27
C GLN A 37 -8.49 7.24 1.18
N THR A 38 -8.44 7.84 -0.01
CA THR A 38 -7.63 7.35 -1.15
C THR A 38 -6.65 8.40 -1.68
N THR A 39 -6.71 9.63 -1.17
CA THR A 39 -5.85 10.74 -1.62
C THR A 39 -5.23 11.47 -0.44
N LYS A 40 -4.16 12.22 -0.69
CA LYS A 40 -3.37 12.90 0.35
C LYS A 40 -2.92 11.94 1.45
N LEU A 41 -2.58 10.72 1.04
CA LEU A 41 -2.09 9.68 1.94
C LEU A 41 -0.65 10.01 2.36
N VAL A 42 -0.31 9.64 3.58
CA VAL A 42 1.05 9.73 4.13
C VAL A 42 1.51 8.33 4.51
N ASP A 43 2.81 8.12 4.72
CA ASP A 43 3.28 6.82 5.21
C ASP A 43 2.56 6.41 6.50
N LEU A 44 2.40 5.09 6.71
CA LEU A 44 1.71 4.52 7.87
C LEU A 44 0.21 4.87 7.99
N ARG A 45 -0.40 5.50 6.98
CA ARG A 45 -1.84 5.80 7.02
C ARG A 45 -2.66 4.52 7.13
N VAL A 46 -3.40 4.36 8.22
CA VAL A 46 -4.43 3.32 8.35
C VAL A 46 -5.69 3.80 7.65
N VAL A 47 -6.20 2.98 6.73
CA VAL A 47 -7.46 3.21 6.03
C VAL A 47 -8.50 2.17 6.44
N SER A 48 -9.76 2.59 6.37
CA SER A 48 -10.94 1.79 6.63
C SER A 48 -11.53 1.32 5.30
N ILE A 49 -11.77 0.03 5.16
CA ILE A 49 -12.23 -0.61 3.92
C ILE A 49 -13.56 -1.32 4.19
N LYS A 50 -14.57 -1.00 3.39
CA LYS A 50 -15.84 -1.73 3.34
C LYS A 50 -16.00 -2.43 2.00
N LEU A 51 -16.43 -3.69 2.06
CA LEU A 51 -16.67 -4.52 0.89
C LEU A 51 -18.17 -4.71 0.66
N SER A 52 -18.53 -4.97 -0.59
CA SER A 52 -19.88 -5.31 -1.01
C SER A 52 -19.82 -6.17 -2.27
N SER A 53 -20.93 -6.84 -2.60
CA SER A 53 -21.03 -7.69 -3.79
C SER A 53 -20.07 -8.88 -3.80
N ILE A 54 -19.67 -9.38 -2.62
CA ILE A 54 -18.95 -10.66 -2.51
C ILE A 54 -19.99 -11.77 -2.40
N PRO A 55 -19.98 -12.77 -3.31
CA PRO A 55 -20.96 -13.86 -3.25
C PRO A 55 -20.86 -14.66 -1.94
N ALA A 56 -21.99 -15.20 -1.48
CA ALA A 56 -22.05 -16.02 -0.28
C ALA A 56 -21.09 -17.24 -0.36
N GLY A 57 -20.38 -17.52 0.73
CA GLY A 57 -19.38 -18.58 0.79
C GLY A 57 -18.10 -18.28 0.00
N GLN A 58 -17.91 -17.04 -0.47
CA GLN A 58 -16.68 -16.61 -1.16
C GLN A 58 -15.85 -15.67 -0.29
N GLY A 59 -14.57 -15.54 -0.68
CA GLY A 59 -13.63 -14.63 -0.05
C GLY A 59 -12.70 -13.94 -1.04
N VAL A 60 -12.01 -12.92 -0.53
CA VAL A 60 -11.09 -12.08 -1.28
C VAL A 60 -9.83 -11.80 -0.48
N TYR A 61 -8.73 -11.59 -1.19
CA TYR A 61 -7.53 -10.96 -0.68
C TYR A 61 -7.55 -9.47 -0.98
N ILE A 62 -7.08 -8.65 -0.03
CA ILE A 62 -7.02 -7.19 -0.15
C ILE A 62 -5.60 -6.77 0.23
N SER A 63 -4.91 -6.15 -0.73
CA SER A 63 -3.51 -5.72 -0.55
C SER A 63 -3.27 -4.38 -1.20
N GLN A 64 -2.30 -3.64 -0.66
CA GLN A 64 -1.71 -2.50 -1.35
C GLN A 64 -0.73 -3.01 -2.40
N CYS A 65 -0.93 -2.64 -3.67
CA CYS A 65 -0.14 -3.15 -4.79
C CYS A 65 0.37 -2.04 -5.70
N TYR A 66 1.57 -2.24 -6.25
CA TYR A 66 2.24 -1.37 -7.20
C TYR A 66 1.80 -1.74 -8.63
N LYS A 67 1.21 -0.77 -9.34
CA LYS A 67 0.72 -0.87 -10.72
C LYS A 67 -0.12 -2.12 -10.98
N ALA A 68 -1.01 -2.44 -10.04
CA ALA A 68 -1.88 -3.60 -10.17
C ALA A 68 -2.84 -3.44 -11.36
N GLN A 69 -3.04 -4.54 -12.08
CA GLN A 69 -3.99 -4.64 -13.17
C GLN A 69 -4.93 -5.82 -12.91
N LYS A 70 -6.18 -5.70 -13.39
CA LYS A 70 -7.14 -6.81 -13.35
C LYS A 70 -6.55 -8.03 -14.06
N GLY A 71 -6.81 -9.20 -13.51
CA GLY A 71 -6.27 -10.48 -13.97
C GLY A 71 -4.86 -10.80 -13.47
N GLN A 72 -4.16 -9.87 -12.82
CA GLN A 72 -2.84 -10.18 -12.29
C GLN A 72 -2.92 -10.98 -10.99
N ARG A 73 -1.98 -11.91 -10.83
CA ARG A 73 -1.69 -12.66 -9.60
C ARG A 73 -0.19 -12.66 -9.36
N THR A 74 0.26 -13.12 -8.19
CA THR A 74 1.69 -13.18 -7.86
C THR A 74 2.50 -13.89 -8.94
N ALA A 75 1.98 -15.02 -9.45
CA ALA A 75 2.63 -15.79 -10.52
C ALA A 75 2.73 -15.05 -11.86
N SER A 76 1.90 -14.03 -12.09
CA SER A 76 1.87 -13.23 -13.32
C SER A 76 2.40 -11.80 -13.11
N GLY A 77 3.14 -11.54 -12.01
CA GLY A 77 3.81 -10.27 -11.76
C GLY A 77 3.06 -9.27 -10.85
N LEU A 78 1.96 -9.68 -10.20
CA LEU A 78 1.32 -8.83 -9.19
C LEU A 78 2.30 -8.53 -8.04
N THR A 79 2.57 -7.24 -7.83
CA THR A 79 3.56 -6.79 -6.85
C THR A 79 2.85 -6.03 -5.73
N CYS A 80 2.66 -6.69 -4.60
CA CYS A 80 2.02 -6.09 -3.43
C CYS A 80 2.97 -5.93 -2.23
N ASN A 81 2.65 -4.93 -1.42
CA ASN A 81 3.10 -4.80 -0.04
C ASN A 81 2.46 -5.94 0.75
N GLY A 82 3.28 -6.88 1.21
CA GLY A 82 2.79 -8.09 1.84
C GLY A 82 2.68 -9.31 0.94
N SER A 83 2.40 -10.42 1.61
CA SER A 83 2.17 -11.74 1.04
C SER A 83 1.32 -12.58 1.99
N LEU A 84 0.90 -13.78 1.56
CA LEU A 84 0.21 -14.75 2.42
C LEU A 84 1.01 -15.14 3.67
N THR A 85 2.34 -14.94 3.64
CA THR A 85 3.26 -15.26 4.73
C THR A 85 3.61 -14.05 5.60
N GLU A 86 3.20 -12.84 5.22
CA GLU A 86 3.48 -11.60 5.94
C GLU A 86 2.21 -11.10 6.64
N GLN A 87 2.04 -11.45 7.91
CA GLN A 87 0.87 -11.04 8.69
C GLN A 87 0.75 -9.51 8.77
N GLY A 88 -0.46 -8.99 8.66
CA GLY A 88 -0.77 -7.55 8.84
C GLY A 88 -0.53 -6.65 7.63
N THR A 89 -0.02 -7.19 6.52
CA THR A 89 0.26 -6.42 5.27
C THR A 89 -0.74 -6.72 4.15
N MET A 90 -1.54 -7.77 4.31
CA MET A 90 -2.65 -8.17 3.46
C MET A 90 -3.81 -8.65 4.34
N ILE A 91 -5.03 -8.44 3.87
CA ILE A 91 -6.24 -8.95 4.52
C ILE A 91 -6.80 -10.11 3.70
N TRP A 92 -7.17 -11.18 4.38
CA TRP A 92 -8.05 -12.21 3.83
C TRP A 92 -9.42 -12.08 4.49
N ALA A 93 -10.43 -11.78 3.69
CA ALA A 93 -11.80 -11.60 4.15
C ALA A 93 -12.75 -12.58 3.44
N THR A 94 -13.62 -13.23 4.20
CA THR A 94 -14.64 -14.17 3.66
C THR A 94 -16.03 -13.82 4.18
N THR A 95 -17.06 -14.14 3.40
CA THR A 95 -18.46 -13.92 3.80
C THR A 95 -18.94 -14.89 4.89
N ASP A 96 -18.23 -16.01 5.08
CA ASP A 96 -18.50 -17.05 6.07
C ASP A 96 -17.53 -17.03 7.27
N ALA A 97 -16.64 -16.02 7.33
CA ALA A 97 -15.60 -15.85 8.36
C ALA A 97 -14.78 -17.13 8.63
N SER A 98 -14.56 -17.95 7.60
CA SER A 98 -13.97 -19.28 7.78
C SER A 98 -12.48 -19.20 8.15
N ARG A 99 -11.99 -20.19 8.92
CA ARG A 99 -10.55 -20.51 9.03
C ARG A 99 -9.67 -19.31 9.43
N GLY A 100 -10.19 -18.43 10.28
CA GLY A 100 -9.44 -17.27 10.78
C GLY A 100 -9.36 -16.09 9.80
N SER A 101 -10.07 -16.14 8.67
CA SER A 101 -10.28 -14.95 7.85
C SER A 101 -11.07 -13.90 8.62
N GLN A 102 -10.88 -12.64 8.27
CA GLN A 102 -11.77 -11.58 8.74
C GLN A 102 -13.14 -11.70 8.05
N SER A 103 -14.20 -11.19 8.68
CA SER A 103 -15.52 -11.14 8.07
C SER A 103 -15.53 -10.07 6.95
N ALA A 104 -15.96 -10.46 5.75
CA ALA A 104 -16.11 -9.54 4.63
C ALA A 104 -17.25 -8.52 4.81
N ASN A 105 -18.12 -8.73 5.81
CA ASN A 105 -19.21 -7.81 6.16
C ASN A 105 -18.77 -6.77 7.20
N ASP A 106 -17.60 -6.94 7.80
CA ASP A 106 -17.08 -6.04 8.82
C ASP A 106 -16.34 -4.86 8.18
N ASN A 107 -16.04 -3.87 9.01
CA ASN A 107 -15.17 -2.79 8.62
C ASN A 107 -13.71 -3.23 8.78
N LEU A 108 -13.00 -3.36 7.66
CA LEU A 108 -11.62 -3.86 7.61
C LEU A 108 -10.64 -2.69 7.70
N THR A 109 -9.45 -2.91 8.26
CA THR A 109 -8.42 -1.87 8.36
C THR A 109 -7.10 -2.35 7.76
N LEU A 110 -6.50 -1.53 6.91
CA LEU A 110 -5.17 -1.79 6.33
C LEU A 110 -4.27 -0.58 6.53
N MET A 111 -3.06 -0.82 7.05
CA MET A 111 -2.02 0.19 7.15
C MET A 111 -1.27 0.30 5.81
N LEU A 112 -1.35 1.46 5.19
CA LEU A 112 -0.70 1.73 3.92
C LEU A 112 0.72 2.24 4.13
N ARG A 113 1.56 2.03 3.12
CA ARG A 113 2.94 2.53 3.08
C ARG A 113 3.17 3.44 1.89
N SER A 114 3.91 4.53 2.03
CA SER A 114 4.26 5.39 0.89
C SER A 114 5.23 4.69 -0.09
N SER A 115 5.96 3.70 0.40
CA SER A 115 6.75 2.75 -0.39
C SER A 115 6.90 1.42 0.34
N PHE A 116 7.21 0.36 -0.40
CA PHE A 116 7.48 -0.94 0.20
C PHE A 116 8.57 -1.67 -0.58
N THR A 117 9.33 -2.51 0.11
CA THR A 117 10.46 -3.24 -0.45
C THR A 117 10.12 -4.71 -0.61
N LYS A 118 10.49 -5.31 -1.73
CA LYS A 118 10.46 -6.76 -1.92
C LYS A 118 11.85 -7.29 -2.21
N VAL A 119 12.12 -8.47 -1.68
CA VAL A 119 13.34 -9.23 -1.97
C VAL A 119 12.96 -10.37 -2.91
N ASP A 120 13.63 -10.44 -4.05
CA ASP A 120 13.39 -11.52 -5.02
C ASP A 120 14.12 -12.83 -4.63
N ALA A 121 13.96 -13.86 -5.47
CA ALA A 121 14.61 -15.15 -5.27
C ALA A 121 16.15 -15.06 -5.27
N ASN A 122 16.72 -14.05 -5.93
CA ASN A 122 18.14 -13.77 -6.02
C ASN A 122 18.66 -12.88 -4.88
N LYS A 123 17.83 -12.61 -3.86
CA LYS A 123 18.13 -11.73 -2.72
C LYS A 123 18.34 -10.27 -3.13
N VAL A 124 17.85 -9.86 -4.30
CA VAL A 124 17.89 -8.46 -4.73
C VAL A 124 16.71 -7.74 -4.10
N SER A 125 17.03 -6.67 -3.38
CA SER A 125 16.06 -5.79 -2.74
C SER A 125 15.62 -4.69 -3.70
N THR A 126 14.33 -4.62 -4.00
CA THR A 126 13.72 -3.59 -4.86
C THR A 126 12.67 -2.82 -4.08
N THR A 127 12.77 -1.48 -4.07
CA THR A 127 11.80 -0.60 -3.44
C THR A 127 10.80 -0.07 -4.48
N TYR A 128 9.52 -0.16 -4.13
CA TYR A 128 8.39 0.27 -4.95
C TYR A 128 7.78 1.53 -4.34
N GLU A 129 7.98 2.66 -5.02
CA GLU A 129 7.49 3.97 -4.60
C GLU A 129 6.05 4.22 -5.08
N CYS A 130 5.11 4.36 -4.15
CA CYS A 130 3.70 4.54 -4.49
C CYS A 130 3.42 5.90 -5.15
N GLY A 131 3.98 6.97 -4.57
CA GLY A 131 3.80 8.33 -5.07
C GLY A 131 2.33 8.68 -5.38
N ALA A 132 2.13 9.50 -6.41
CA ALA A 132 0.82 10.01 -6.76
C ALA A 132 -0.09 8.97 -7.45
N ASP A 133 0.47 8.04 -8.23
CA ASP A 133 -0.34 7.22 -9.14
C ASP A 133 0.19 5.77 -9.33
N ASN A 134 1.21 5.32 -8.58
CA ASN A 134 1.74 3.96 -8.79
C ASN A 134 1.08 2.89 -7.92
N CYS A 135 0.37 3.23 -6.84
CA CYS A 135 -0.22 2.22 -5.96
C CYS A 135 -1.75 2.23 -5.97
N SER A 136 -2.31 1.09 -5.62
CA SER A 136 -3.74 0.87 -5.48
C SER A 136 -4.02 -0.13 -4.37
N ILE A 137 -5.20 -0.09 -3.76
CA ILE A 137 -5.76 -1.29 -3.15
C ILE A 137 -6.25 -2.19 -4.27
N PHE A 138 -5.74 -3.43 -4.28
CA PHE A 138 -6.21 -4.47 -5.19
C PHE A 138 -6.96 -5.52 -4.39
N VAL A 139 -8.20 -5.77 -4.80
CA VAL A 139 -9.07 -6.81 -4.25
C VAL A 139 -9.26 -7.87 -5.32
N TYR A 140 -8.98 -9.12 -4.99
CA TYR A 140 -9.09 -10.24 -5.91
C TYR A 140 -9.57 -11.49 -5.18
N ARG A 141 -10.14 -12.45 -5.92
CA ARG A 141 -10.67 -13.68 -5.32
C ARG A 141 -9.58 -14.44 -4.55
N ASP A 142 -9.95 -14.98 -3.40
CA ASP A 142 -9.04 -15.77 -2.59
C ASP A 142 -8.71 -17.14 -3.22
N HIS A 143 -8.02 -17.99 -2.46
CA HIS A 143 -7.64 -19.33 -2.90
C HIS A 143 -8.82 -20.24 -3.29
N ARG A 144 -10.08 -19.87 -3.00
CA ARG A 144 -11.28 -20.62 -3.41
C ARG A 144 -11.57 -20.50 -4.91
N GLY A 145 -10.90 -19.60 -5.62
CA GLY A 145 -11.02 -19.49 -7.08
C GLY A 145 -9.98 -18.54 -7.67
N LEU A 146 -8.71 -18.71 -7.33
CA LEU A 146 -7.66 -17.72 -7.60
C LEU A 146 -7.54 -17.31 -9.08
N THR A 147 -7.96 -18.16 -10.03
CA THR A 147 -7.95 -17.87 -11.47
C THR A 147 -9.16 -17.07 -11.96
N ASP A 148 -10.22 -16.96 -11.16
CA ASP A 148 -11.38 -16.14 -11.47
C ASP A 148 -11.08 -14.66 -11.17
N THR A 149 -11.26 -13.84 -12.20
CA THR A 149 -10.94 -12.41 -12.19
C THR A 149 -12.20 -11.55 -12.10
N ALA A 150 -13.38 -12.15 -12.02
CA ALA A 150 -14.65 -11.43 -11.95
C ALA A 150 -14.75 -10.51 -10.73
N LEU A 151 -14.07 -10.87 -9.62
CA LEU A 151 -14.03 -10.06 -8.39
C LEU A 151 -12.94 -8.98 -8.41
N ASP A 152 -12.07 -8.95 -9.42
CA ASP A 152 -10.90 -8.08 -9.43
C ASP A 152 -11.29 -6.59 -9.44
N THR A 153 -10.85 -5.88 -8.42
CA THR A 153 -11.14 -4.46 -8.20
C THR A 153 -9.87 -3.71 -7.85
N VAL A 154 -9.60 -2.63 -8.60
CA VAL A 154 -8.43 -1.76 -8.41
C VAL A 154 -8.95 -0.41 -7.92
N VAL A 155 -8.52 0.02 -6.73
CA VAL A 155 -8.84 1.34 -6.17
C VAL A 155 -7.55 2.15 -6.07
N PRO A 156 -7.34 3.19 -6.91
CA PRO A 156 -6.12 3.99 -6.91
C PRO A 156 -5.85 4.68 -5.57
N LEU A 157 -4.58 4.76 -5.18
CA LEU A 157 -4.11 5.47 -4.00
C LEU A 157 -3.16 6.59 -4.41
N LYS A 158 -3.33 7.78 -3.80
CA LYS A 158 -2.49 8.95 -4.05
C LYS A 158 -1.81 9.42 -2.77
N PHE A 159 -0.51 9.17 -2.67
CA PHE A 159 0.31 9.66 -1.57
C PHE A 159 0.77 11.09 -1.84
N LEU A 160 0.92 11.86 -0.77
CA LEU A 160 1.61 13.14 -0.85
C LEU A 160 3.07 12.90 -1.25
N PRO A 161 3.65 13.76 -2.09
CA PRO A 161 5.08 13.71 -2.37
C PRO A 161 5.89 13.80 -1.07
N THR A 162 6.84 12.90 -0.92
CA THR A 162 7.81 12.94 0.17
C THR A 162 8.84 14.04 -0.07
N GLN A 163 9.47 14.45 1.01
CA GLN A 163 10.58 15.40 1.04
C GLN A 163 11.70 14.82 1.89
N ASP A 164 12.94 15.18 1.57
CA ASP A 164 14.12 14.67 2.28
C ASP A 164 15.23 15.72 2.33
N VAL A 165 16.21 15.48 3.20
CA VAL A 165 17.47 16.20 3.28
C VAL A 165 18.62 15.20 3.46
N ALA A 166 19.68 15.36 2.67
CA ALA A 166 20.86 14.51 2.81
C ALA A 166 21.71 14.97 4.00
N ALA A 167 22.09 14.07 4.91
CA ALA A 167 22.93 14.44 6.05
C ALA A 167 24.24 15.12 5.62
N VAL A 168 24.84 14.62 4.54
CA VAL A 168 26.08 15.18 3.96
C VAL A 168 25.91 16.59 3.40
N SER A 169 24.72 16.95 2.86
CA SER A 169 24.48 18.31 2.37
C SER A 169 24.40 19.33 3.53
N LEU A 170 24.05 18.86 4.73
CA LEU A 170 24.09 19.64 5.96
C LEU A 170 25.50 19.75 6.56
N GLY A 171 26.51 19.10 5.98
CA GLY A 171 27.85 19.00 6.56
C GLY A 171 27.95 17.98 7.70
N LEU A 172 26.93 17.14 7.86
CA LEU A 172 26.95 16.04 8.81
C LEU A 172 27.59 14.80 8.21
N LYS A 173 28.14 13.94 9.07
CA LYS A 173 28.59 12.61 8.65
C LYS A 173 27.38 11.76 8.28
N LYS A 174 27.63 10.70 7.50
CA LYS A 174 26.63 9.65 7.26
C LYS A 174 26.11 9.10 8.60
N ASP A 175 24.88 8.60 8.58
CA ASP A 175 24.29 7.92 9.72
C ASP A 175 25.20 6.79 10.24
N GLY A 176 25.27 6.63 11.56
CA GLY A 176 26.25 5.79 12.26
C GLY A 176 27.67 6.36 12.31
N GLY A 177 27.88 7.59 11.81
CA GLY A 177 29.17 8.27 11.82
C GLY A 177 29.70 8.57 13.23
N LYS A 178 31.00 8.84 13.34
CA LYS A 178 31.68 9.13 14.62
C LYS A 178 32.00 10.62 14.77
N TYR A 179 31.75 11.21 15.92
CA TYR A 179 32.20 12.57 16.29
C TYR A 179 33.09 12.53 17.53
N VAL A 180 33.92 13.56 17.68
CA VAL A 180 34.78 13.72 18.86
C VAL A 180 34.01 14.48 19.94
N ALA A 181 34.09 14.07 21.21
CA ALA A 181 33.54 14.81 22.33
C ALA A 181 34.17 16.22 22.41
N GLY A 182 33.36 17.24 22.68
CA GLY A 182 33.74 18.65 22.60
C GLY A 182 33.68 19.26 21.20
N SER A 183 33.54 18.46 20.13
CA SER A 183 33.40 19.00 18.77
C SER A 183 32.00 19.57 18.50
N SER A 184 31.89 20.36 17.43
CA SER A 184 30.60 20.89 16.97
C SER A 184 30.50 20.93 15.45
N VAL A 185 29.27 20.98 14.95
CA VAL A 185 28.95 21.24 13.54
C VAL A 185 27.99 22.42 13.47
N SER A 186 28.34 23.42 12.67
CA SER A 186 27.46 24.55 12.37
C SER A 186 26.79 24.35 11.01
N ILE A 187 25.47 24.52 10.98
CA ILE A 187 24.63 24.38 9.79
C ILE A 187 24.02 25.74 9.49
N SER A 188 24.30 26.28 8.31
CA SER A 188 23.74 27.56 7.87
C SER A 188 22.26 27.43 7.48
N ALA A 189 21.52 28.53 7.62
CA ALA A 189 20.12 28.62 7.21
C ALA A 189 19.86 28.16 5.77
N SER A 190 20.78 28.50 4.85
CA SER A 190 20.68 28.11 3.43
C SER A 190 20.71 26.60 3.20
N LYS A 191 21.25 25.82 4.13
CA LYS A 191 21.31 24.35 4.06
C LYS A 191 20.11 23.69 4.74
N LEU A 192 19.40 24.38 5.63
CA LEU A 192 18.26 23.87 6.38
C LEU A 192 16.97 23.91 5.56
N ILE A 193 17.04 23.33 4.36
CA ILE A 193 15.92 23.21 3.42
C ILE A 193 15.85 21.79 2.88
N THR A 194 14.64 21.27 2.69
CA THR A 194 14.41 19.96 2.06
C THR A 194 14.55 20.03 0.55
N SER A 195 14.54 18.87 -0.11
CA SER A 195 14.40 18.72 -1.57
C SER A 195 13.14 19.38 -2.15
N LYS A 196 12.18 19.77 -1.31
CA LYS A 196 10.93 20.49 -1.68
C LYS A 196 10.88 21.91 -1.09
N SER A 197 12.05 22.47 -0.78
CA SER A 197 12.21 23.84 -0.28
C SER A 197 11.46 24.14 1.02
N GLN A 198 11.19 23.11 1.84
CA GLN A 198 10.61 23.31 3.17
C GLN A 198 11.72 23.52 4.20
N ARG A 199 11.47 24.36 5.19
CA ARG A 199 12.42 24.61 6.29
C ARG A 199 12.62 23.33 7.10
N VAL A 200 13.88 23.02 7.39
CA VAL A 200 14.27 21.91 8.28
C VAL A 200 14.53 22.43 9.68
N VAL A 201 13.91 21.79 10.67
CA VAL A 201 14.20 21.92 12.10
C VAL A 201 15.12 20.79 12.51
N VAL A 202 16.09 21.09 13.37
CA VAL A 202 17.06 20.12 13.88
C VAL A 202 16.93 20.08 15.40
N SER A 203 16.78 18.89 15.96
CA SER A 203 16.65 18.68 17.40
C SER A 203 17.47 17.48 17.87
N SER A 204 17.75 17.43 19.17
CA SER A 204 18.50 16.33 19.80
C SER A 204 17.92 15.96 21.17
N THR A 205 16.61 16.10 21.31
CA THR A 205 15.89 16.11 22.59
C THR A 205 16.12 14.82 23.39
N GLU A 206 16.10 13.67 22.72
CA GLU A 206 16.25 12.34 23.34
C GLU A 206 17.64 12.12 23.95
N THR A 207 18.67 12.70 23.35
CA THR A 207 20.08 12.52 23.77
C THR A 207 20.74 13.84 24.14
N ARG A 208 19.97 14.81 24.68
CA ARG A 208 20.46 16.17 24.97
C ARG A 208 21.71 16.24 25.88
N SER A 209 21.90 15.21 26.71
CA SER A 209 23.06 15.11 27.59
C SER A 209 24.33 14.70 26.83
N ILE A 210 24.20 14.03 25.69
CA ILE A 210 25.27 13.57 24.79
C ILE A 210 25.57 14.64 23.75
N CYS A 211 24.52 15.21 23.13
CA CYS A 211 24.64 16.27 22.15
C CYS A 211 23.47 17.25 22.24
N SER A 212 23.71 18.53 22.00
CA SER A 212 22.66 19.55 21.98
C SER A 212 22.63 20.32 20.68
N THR A 213 21.44 20.83 20.34
CA THR A 213 21.20 21.73 19.22
C THR A 213 20.88 23.13 19.76
N THR A 214 21.43 24.17 19.15
CA THR A 214 21.11 25.57 19.46
C THR A 214 20.87 26.36 18.18
N GLY A 215 20.00 27.37 18.25
CA GLY A 215 19.61 28.20 17.11
C GLY A 215 18.43 27.65 16.32
N THR A 216 17.75 28.53 15.58
CA THR A 216 16.51 28.23 14.83
C THR A 216 16.63 28.45 13.33
N SER A 217 17.40 29.45 12.92
CA SER A 217 17.67 29.76 11.51
C SER A 217 19.02 29.23 11.06
N SER A 218 20.05 29.32 11.90
CA SER A 218 21.28 28.55 11.77
C SER A 218 21.40 27.69 13.01
N VAL A 219 21.81 26.44 12.85
CA VAL A 219 21.86 25.47 13.94
C VAL A 219 23.29 25.10 14.24
N VAL A 220 23.65 25.06 15.52
CA VAL A 220 24.90 24.43 15.98
C VAL A 220 24.54 23.14 16.71
N ILE A 221 25.15 22.04 16.28
CA ILE A 221 25.12 20.76 16.98
C ILE A 221 26.42 20.63 17.78
N SER A 222 26.32 20.59 19.10
CA SER A 222 27.45 20.37 20.00
C SER A 222 27.46 18.93 20.50
N PHE A 223 28.55 18.19 20.26
CA PHE A 223 28.75 16.83 20.75
C PHE A 223 29.49 16.90 22.09
N LYS A 224 28.76 16.84 23.21
CA LYS A 224 29.26 17.22 24.54
C LYS A 224 30.09 16.15 25.21
N LYS A 225 29.63 14.89 25.16
CA LYS A 225 30.25 13.78 25.88
C LYS A 225 30.15 12.49 25.07
N ALA A 226 30.98 11.50 25.41
CA ALA A 226 30.94 10.20 24.78
C ALA A 226 29.58 9.50 24.96
N GLY A 227 29.18 8.75 23.94
CA GLY A 227 27.93 7.98 23.89
C GLY A 227 27.17 8.13 22.58
N ILE A 228 25.91 7.72 22.54
CA ILE A 228 25.08 7.77 21.34
C ILE A 228 24.31 9.09 21.28
N CYS A 229 24.48 9.82 20.20
CA CYS A 229 23.77 11.06 19.90
C CYS A 229 22.72 10.80 18.81
N SER A 230 21.46 11.09 19.10
CA SER A 230 20.34 11.07 18.17
C SER A 230 19.99 12.50 17.77
N ILE A 231 20.05 12.78 16.46
CA ILE A 231 19.65 14.05 15.86
C ILE A 231 18.42 13.81 15.00
N THR A 232 17.31 14.47 15.32
CA THR A 232 16.11 14.45 14.50
C THR A 232 16.07 15.68 13.62
N LEU A 233 15.98 15.44 12.31
CA LEU A 233 15.70 16.43 11.29
C LEU A 233 14.21 16.33 10.95
N SER A 234 13.48 17.43 11.02
CA SER A 234 12.07 17.47 10.67
C SER A 234 11.74 18.63 9.74
N ALA A 235 10.77 18.44 8.87
CA ALA A 235 10.17 19.51 8.09
C ALA A 235 8.66 19.30 8.07
N GLU A 236 7.90 20.39 8.25
CA GLU A 236 6.45 20.32 8.30
C GLU A 236 5.86 19.76 7.00
N GLY A 237 4.78 18.98 7.16
CA GLY A 237 3.94 18.59 6.05
C GLY A 237 3.04 19.74 5.62
N SER A 238 2.39 19.59 4.46
CA SER A 238 1.36 20.51 4.00
C SER A 238 0.24 19.76 3.28
N LYS A 239 -0.77 20.49 2.78
CA LYS A 239 -1.81 19.89 1.93
C LYS A 239 -1.28 19.19 0.67
N ASN A 240 -0.02 19.47 0.28
CA ASN A 240 0.62 19.02 -0.95
C ASN A 240 1.95 18.28 -0.72
N LEU A 241 2.39 18.09 0.54
CA LEU A 241 3.68 17.47 0.86
C LEU A 241 3.55 16.65 2.14
N ASP A 242 4.15 15.47 2.17
CA ASP A 242 4.26 14.68 3.38
C ASP A 242 5.22 15.36 4.37
N GLN A 243 5.03 15.10 5.66
CA GLN A 243 5.97 15.53 6.69
C GLN A 243 7.30 14.78 6.52
N MET A 244 8.43 15.48 6.72
CA MET A 244 9.72 14.82 6.84
C MET A 244 10.04 14.62 8.32
N ILE A 245 10.36 13.39 8.71
CA ILE A 245 11.02 13.09 9.98
C ILE A 245 12.17 12.12 9.69
N LYS A 246 13.39 12.51 10.04
CA LYS A 246 14.59 11.71 9.80
C LYS A 246 15.48 11.75 11.04
N THR A 247 15.71 10.59 11.64
CA THR A 247 16.60 10.45 12.78
C THR A 247 17.96 9.96 12.31
N LEU A 248 19.02 10.66 12.70
CA LEU A 248 20.40 10.32 12.45
C LEU A 248 21.07 9.98 13.78
N THR A 249 21.76 8.86 13.83
CA THR A 249 22.45 8.35 15.01
C THR A 249 23.96 8.48 14.83
N TYR A 250 24.63 9.06 15.82
CA TYR A 250 26.07 9.25 15.83
C TYR A 250 26.71 8.67 17.08
N ILE A 251 27.94 8.19 16.92
CA ILE A 251 28.78 7.71 18.03
C ILE A 251 29.73 8.85 18.41
N VAL A 252 29.60 9.39 19.62
CA VAL A 252 30.51 10.39 20.17
C VAL A 252 31.58 9.70 21.00
N LYS A 253 32.85 10.02 20.78
CA LYS A 253 34.00 9.48 21.52
C LYS A 253 34.93 10.57 21.99
#